data_AF-I3UGX6-F1
#
_entry.id   AF-I3UGX6-F1
#
_cell.length_a   1.000
_cell.length_b   1.000
_cell.length_c   1.000
_cell.angle_alpha   90.00
_cell.angle_beta   90.00
_cell.angle_gamma   90.00
#
_symmetry.space_group_name_H-M   'P 1'
#
loop_
_entity.id
_entity.type
_entity.pdbx_description
1 polymer ?
#
loop_
_entity_poly.entity_id
_entity_poly.type
_entity_poly.pdbx_seq_one_letter_code
_entity_poly.pdbx_strand_id
1 'polypeptide(L)'
;MSDSQPLLDASKDQPAFIRSETFPVGEGDLLKIRAIAIDADEAVNERALVCTIRFFDGQGALIEQTYEGVSKSAVYGSYVYVASKRDNEATPWIKEVIVAPDGARSLEIRLYPWKTSPEIKVVGAIECLDIRRIPTDEISWNLSAKESRSETYEVLPFWRSLFSFDVLRKKALKQDGIRIEIRFLGRDANPLEVNSVVSSSIVGMVDAAGKDVLVVTPVAQKCEYQDYERLIALIQLVPPGAAVSAVVTLANDDEIYSVRVSQRIFAFETLIESRLAADSGALIVQAAKLPDDLGQLSFAKLAEKRPDDFAVFDATLEYYLARGNIKKITATANNILNRFQDASLCMKARNALALVKETMPSWRPCVSRIERGPETRKKDEFQPKVGHLLRYIDIENNDTTSDLGWDLVSIQKTLDGNWPFVVLPLGYPEKGEQGLPWERRVHENIACYYLNCLSVEQLQPIPVTAQLNFAAVLAADIFANEGAELIHVQEGERGYDLALVGLAIASAMRIPLVYQKLDAGVNATSFSAPTHSLSQARTKRDHQCMLDADAIIVTSEAQRSSLADIGIAAEKMFVWPDDGYATAADDDADAQNTKIADMCRVAYAYAQSACRKKYGY
;
A
#
# COMPACT_ATOMS: atom_id res chain seq x y z
N MET A 1 20.60 -22.79 39.51
CA MET A 1 21.45 -21.88 40.32
C MET A 1 21.34 -20.53 39.63
N SER A 2 20.34 -19.67 39.90
CA SER A 2 19.99 -18.96 41.14
C SER A 2 21.09 -17.97 41.57
N ASP A 3 21.47 -17.06 40.67
CA ASP A 3 22.22 -15.87 41.06
C ASP A 3 21.27 -14.82 41.62
N SER A 4 21.68 -14.39 42.81
CA SER A 4 21.05 -13.51 43.79
C SER A 4 20.49 -12.21 43.22
N GLN A 5 19.20 -11.97 43.49
CA GLN A 5 18.63 -10.62 43.48
C GLN A 5 19.35 -9.75 44.52
N PRO A 6 19.54 -8.44 44.26
CA PRO A 6 19.92 -7.52 45.32
C PRO A 6 18.83 -7.52 46.40
N LEU A 7 19.25 -7.73 47.65
CA LEU A 7 18.43 -7.52 48.83
C LEU A 7 18.00 -6.05 48.87
N LEU A 8 16.75 -5.80 48.50
CA LEU A 8 16.08 -4.53 48.77
C LEU A 8 15.93 -4.38 50.29
N ASP A 9 16.49 -3.28 50.81
CA ASP A 9 16.44 -2.92 52.22
C ASP A 9 14.98 -2.76 52.67
N ALA A 10 14.59 -3.39 53.77
CA ALA A 10 13.19 -3.53 54.19
C ALA A 10 12.58 -2.24 54.77
N SER A 11 13.21 -1.08 54.58
CA SER A 11 12.72 0.23 55.00
C SER A 11 12.24 1.08 53.83
N LYS A 12 10.95 0.97 53.52
CA LYS A 12 10.02 2.04 53.05
C LYS A 12 10.31 2.88 51.80
N ASP A 13 11.41 2.72 51.07
CA ASP A 13 11.58 3.45 49.82
C ASP A 13 11.02 2.65 48.64
N GLN A 14 9.86 3.10 48.13
CA GLN A 14 9.36 2.60 46.85
C GLN A 14 10.44 2.83 45.77
N PRO A 15 10.72 1.85 44.90
CA PRO A 15 11.67 2.02 43.81
C PRO A 15 11.32 3.28 43.00
N ALA A 16 12.30 4.02 42.50
CA ALA A 16 12.01 5.15 41.62
C ALA A 16 11.42 4.64 40.29
N PHE A 17 10.31 5.21 39.85
CA PHE A 17 9.79 4.96 38.50
C PHE A 17 10.52 5.84 37.49
N ILE A 18 10.72 5.33 36.28
CA ILE A 18 11.33 6.07 35.17
C ILE A 18 10.29 6.93 34.45
N ARG A 19 9.02 6.50 34.43
CA ARG A 19 7.93 7.20 33.78
C ARG A 19 6.57 6.94 34.42
N SER A 20 5.68 7.93 34.39
CA SER A 20 4.29 7.82 34.81
C SER A 20 3.38 8.58 33.86
N GLU A 21 2.22 8.01 33.52
CA GLU A 21 1.18 8.67 32.74
C GLU A 21 -0.21 8.30 33.25
N THR A 22 -1.20 9.16 32.99
CA THR A 22 -2.59 8.96 33.42
C THR A 22 -3.52 9.03 32.23
N PHE A 23 -4.50 8.13 32.18
CA PHE A 23 -5.44 7.97 31.08
C PHE A 23 -6.88 8.06 31.60
N PRO A 24 -7.79 8.76 30.88
CA PRO A 24 -9.20 8.66 31.18
C PRO A 24 -9.72 7.28 30.78
N VAL A 25 -10.48 6.64 31.66
CA VAL A 25 -11.06 5.31 31.42
C VAL A 25 -12.49 5.27 31.95
N GLY A 26 -13.31 4.39 31.41
CA GLY A 26 -14.62 4.03 31.94
C GLY A 26 -14.59 2.67 32.63
N GLU A 27 -15.53 2.45 33.53
CA GLU A 27 -15.87 1.12 34.07
C GLU A 27 -16.02 0.09 32.94
N GLY A 28 -15.35 -1.05 33.11
CA GLY A 28 -15.33 -2.15 32.14
C GLY A 28 -14.57 -1.88 30.83
N ASP A 29 -13.85 -0.76 30.70
CA ASP A 29 -12.91 -0.55 29.59
C ASP A 29 -11.91 -1.71 29.49
N LEU A 30 -11.60 -2.12 28.26
CA LEU A 30 -10.70 -3.23 27.97
C LEU A 30 -9.37 -2.68 27.47
N LEU A 31 -8.42 -2.54 28.38
CA LEU A 31 -7.23 -1.73 28.17
C LEU A 31 -6.04 -2.57 27.71
N LYS A 32 -5.44 -2.12 26.61
CA LYS A 32 -4.10 -2.53 26.16
C LYS A 32 -3.12 -1.40 26.43
N ILE A 33 -1.92 -1.76 26.90
CA ILE A 33 -0.85 -0.81 27.20
C ILE A 33 0.35 -1.11 26.31
N ARG A 34 1.00 -0.06 25.81
CA ARG A 34 2.27 -0.16 25.10
C ARG A 34 3.21 0.92 25.63
N ALA A 35 4.45 0.53 25.87
CA ALA A 35 5.53 1.45 26.22
C ALA A 35 6.79 1.01 25.49
N ILE A 36 7.47 1.95 24.83
CA ILE A 36 8.67 1.67 24.04
C ILE A 36 9.89 1.75 24.96
N ALA A 37 10.38 0.60 25.40
CA ALA A 37 11.58 0.50 26.23
C ALA A 37 12.77 0.02 25.39
N ILE A 38 13.77 0.86 25.19
CA ILE A 38 15.02 0.53 24.48
C ILE A 38 16.11 0.27 25.51
N ASP A 39 16.75 -0.90 25.42
CA ASP A 39 17.86 -1.28 26.28
C ASP A 39 19.13 -1.57 25.44
N ALA A 40 20.25 -1.79 26.11
CA ALA A 40 21.46 -2.31 25.49
C ALA A 40 21.21 -3.69 24.85
N ASP A 41 21.88 -3.99 23.74
CA ASP A 41 21.60 -5.17 22.91
C ASP A 41 21.72 -6.50 23.68
N GLU A 42 22.65 -6.57 24.63
CA GLU A 42 22.89 -7.71 25.51
C GLU A 42 21.93 -7.80 26.71
N ALA A 43 21.17 -6.74 26.99
CA ALA A 43 20.29 -6.61 28.14
C ALA A 43 18.79 -6.66 27.79
N VAL A 44 18.45 -6.84 26.51
CA VAL A 44 17.06 -6.99 26.05
C VAL A 44 16.34 -8.13 26.80
N ASN A 45 15.19 -7.84 27.41
CA ASN A 45 14.50 -8.78 28.28
C ASN A 45 12.96 -8.68 28.15
N GLU A 46 12.26 -9.83 28.13
CA GLU A 46 10.79 -9.88 28.12
C GLU A 46 10.14 -9.30 29.39
N ARG A 47 10.92 -9.14 30.48
CA ARG A 47 10.48 -8.61 31.78
C ARG A 47 11.36 -7.45 32.23
N ALA A 48 11.74 -6.59 31.30
CA ALA A 48 12.63 -5.47 31.55
C ALA A 48 12.07 -4.49 32.58
N LEU A 49 10.82 -4.06 32.41
CA LEU A 49 10.14 -3.11 33.30
C LEU A 49 8.95 -3.75 34.02
N VAL A 50 8.70 -3.30 35.24
CA VAL A 50 7.44 -3.51 35.97
C VAL A 50 6.53 -2.31 35.71
N CYS A 51 5.37 -2.58 35.12
CA CYS A 51 4.35 -1.58 34.82
C CYS A 51 3.22 -1.71 35.84
N THR A 52 3.15 -0.78 36.80
CA THR A 52 2.09 -0.79 37.81
C THR A 52 0.83 -0.13 37.29
N ILE A 53 -0.31 -0.73 37.61
CA ILE A 53 -1.65 -0.35 37.16
C ILE A 53 -2.42 0.13 38.38
N ARG A 54 -2.99 1.34 38.34
CA ARG A 54 -3.78 1.91 39.45
C ARG A 54 -5.00 2.63 38.91
N PHE A 55 -6.19 2.16 39.27
CA PHE A 55 -7.44 2.80 38.88
C PHE A 55 -7.94 3.75 39.98
N PHE A 56 -8.48 4.88 39.57
CA PHE A 56 -9.09 5.86 40.45
C PHE A 56 -10.53 6.12 40.04
N ASP A 57 -11.39 6.37 41.03
CA ASP A 57 -12.79 6.71 40.85
C ASP A 57 -12.99 8.18 40.43
N GLY A 58 -14.26 8.62 40.35
CA GLY A 58 -14.62 9.99 40.00
C GLY A 58 -14.24 11.05 41.03
N GLN A 59 -13.88 10.64 42.25
CA GLN A 59 -13.42 11.47 43.34
C GLN A 59 -11.89 11.48 43.42
N GLY A 60 -11.19 10.71 42.57
CA GLY A 60 -9.74 10.55 42.59
C GLY A 60 -9.25 9.62 43.69
N ALA A 61 -10.12 8.82 44.33
CA ALA A 61 -9.72 7.81 45.29
C ALA A 61 -9.27 6.54 44.58
N LEU A 62 -8.23 5.89 45.11
CA LEU A 62 -7.69 4.65 44.56
C LEU A 62 -8.67 3.50 44.78
N ILE A 63 -8.97 2.75 43.72
CA ILE A 63 -9.81 1.55 43.80
C ILE A 63 -8.92 0.36 44.19
N GLU A 64 -8.86 0.06 45.49
CA GLU A 64 -8.02 -1.00 46.06
C GLU A 64 -8.65 -2.40 45.89
N GLN A 65 -8.54 -2.96 44.68
CA GLN A 65 -8.92 -4.34 44.40
C GLN A 65 -7.91 -5.03 43.48
N THR A 66 -8.00 -6.35 43.37
CA THR A 66 -7.27 -7.09 42.33
C THR A 66 -7.98 -6.85 41.01
N TYR A 67 -7.27 -6.30 40.02
CA TYR A 67 -7.83 -6.10 38.69
C TYR A 67 -7.72 -7.38 37.87
N GLU A 68 -8.60 -7.55 36.90
CA GLU A 68 -8.49 -8.65 35.94
C GLU A 68 -7.37 -8.33 34.92
N GLY A 69 -6.58 -9.34 34.58
CA GLY A 69 -5.46 -9.18 33.64
C GLY A 69 -4.16 -8.61 34.23
N VAL A 70 -4.03 -8.51 35.56
CA VAL A 70 -2.79 -8.06 36.21
C VAL A 70 -2.30 -9.08 37.26
N SER A 71 -1.00 -9.08 37.52
CA SER A 71 -0.40 -9.78 38.65
C SER A 71 -0.39 -8.90 39.90
N LYS A 72 -0.30 -9.51 41.10
CA LYS A 72 -0.23 -8.78 42.37
C LYS A 72 1.12 -8.99 43.07
N SER A 73 1.70 -7.94 43.61
CA SER A 73 2.95 -7.95 44.40
C SER A 73 2.79 -7.10 45.65
N ALA A 74 3.48 -7.48 46.74
CA ALA A 74 3.54 -6.68 47.95
C ALA A 74 4.27 -5.33 47.74
N VAL A 75 5.22 -5.28 46.81
CA VAL A 75 6.04 -4.08 46.54
C VAL A 75 5.35 -3.15 45.54
N TYR A 76 4.79 -3.71 44.47
CA TYR A 76 4.31 -2.96 43.30
C TYR A 76 2.79 -2.88 43.20
N GLY A 77 2.04 -3.56 44.07
CA GLY A 77 0.58 -3.67 43.95
C GLY A 77 0.19 -4.47 42.70
N SER A 78 -0.78 -3.96 41.94
CA SER A 78 -1.22 -4.52 40.66
C SER A 78 -0.25 -4.14 39.54
N TYR A 79 0.28 -5.12 38.80
CA TYR A 79 1.30 -4.88 37.78
C TYR A 79 1.30 -5.88 36.62
N VAL A 80 1.94 -5.49 35.52
CA VAL A 80 2.28 -6.31 34.36
C VAL A 80 3.75 -6.07 33.99
N TYR A 81 4.34 -6.93 33.16
CA TYR A 81 5.71 -6.73 32.68
C TYR A 81 5.71 -6.08 31.30
N VAL A 82 6.67 -5.18 31.07
CA VAL A 82 6.94 -4.59 29.74
C VAL A 82 8.32 -5.07 29.30
N ALA A 83 8.38 -5.60 28.08
CA ALA A 83 9.62 -6.03 27.45
C ALA A 83 10.44 -4.83 26.97
N SER A 84 11.77 -4.93 27.05
CA SER A 84 12.66 -4.03 26.31
C SER A 84 12.95 -4.61 24.92
N LYS A 85 13.49 -3.77 24.03
CA LYS A 85 13.87 -4.13 22.66
C LYS A 85 15.13 -3.38 22.23
N ARG A 86 15.69 -3.76 21.09
CA ARG A 86 16.75 -2.98 20.44
C ARG A 86 16.19 -1.75 19.74
N ASP A 87 17.08 -0.80 19.46
CA ASP A 87 16.72 0.34 18.63
C ASP A 87 16.29 -0.15 17.23
N ASN A 88 15.17 0.38 16.72
CA ASN A 88 14.51 0.00 15.46
C ASN A 88 13.75 -1.34 15.41
N GLU A 89 13.64 -2.11 16.49
CA GLU A 89 12.73 -3.26 16.55
C GLU A 89 11.26 -2.79 16.73
N ALA A 90 10.26 -3.62 16.39
CA ALA A 90 8.85 -3.28 16.64
C ALA A 90 8.53 -3.36 18.15
N THR A 91 7.67 -2.48 18.66
CA THR A 91 7.22 -2.55 20.07
C THR A 91 5.88 -3.28 20.15
N PRO A 92 5.80 -4.47 20.75
CA PRO A 92 4.52 -5.13 20.95
C PRO A 92 3.72 -4.45 22.07
N TRP A 93 2.39 -4.50 21.97
CA TRP A 93 1.51 -4.28 23.12
C TRP A 93 1.76 -5.34 24.20
N ILE A 94 1.50 -5.02 25.48
CA ILE A 94 1.53 -6.03 26.55
C ILE A 94 0.58 -7.18 26.22
N LYS A 95 0.92 -8.40 26.65
CA LYS A 95 0.17 -9.62 26.29
C LYS A 95 -1.20 -9.64 26.95
N GLU A 96 -1.29 -9.13 28.16
CA GLU A 96 -2.48 -9.08 29.01
C GLU A 96 -3.48 -8.03 28.52
N VAL A 97 -4.77 -8.27 28.74
CA VAL A 97 -5.83 -7.26 28.58
C VAL A 97 -6.30 -6.93 29.99
N ILE A 98 -6.27 -5.65 30.34
CA ILE A 98 -6.61 -5.18 31.67
C ILE A 98 -8.05 -4.69 31.66
N VAL A 99 -8.90 -5.19 32.56
CA VAL A 99 -10.29 -4.73 32.68
C VAL A 99 -10.37 -3.63 33.73
N ALA A 100 -10.90 -2.46 33.33
CA ALA A 100 -11.13 -1.37 34.26
C ALA A 100 -12.24 -1.75 35.27
N PRO A 101 -11.99 -1.62 36.59
CA PRO A 101 -12.94 -2.03 37.61
C PRO A 101 -14.17 -1.10 37.68
N ASP A 102 -15.19 -1.55 38.41
CA ASP A 102 -16.39 -0.76 38.71
C ASP A 102 -16.04 0.60 39.31
N GLY A 103 -16.70 1.66 38.81
CA GLY A 103 -16.47 3.04 39.24
C GLY A 103 -15.19 3.70 38.71
N ALA A 104 -14.35 3.01 37.93
CA ALA A 104 -13.13 3.58 37.39
C ALA A 104 -13.39 4.79 36.46
N ARG A 105 -12.60 5.85 36.64
CA ARG A 105 -12.61 7.08 35.84
C ARG A 105 -11.24 7.46 35.29
N SER A 106 -10.17 7.06 35.96
CA SER A 106 -8.82 7.23 35.44
C SER A 106 -7.93 6.05 35.78
N LEU A 107 -6.92 5.82 34.95
CA LEU A 107 -5.87 4.83 35.11
C LEU A 107 -4.53 5.56 35.20
N GLU A 108 -3.75 5.33 36.26
CA GLU A 108 -2.34 5.69 36.35
C GLU A 108 -1.47 4.47 36.03
N ILE A 109 -0.51 4.68 35.13
CA ILE A 109 0.52 3.71 34.78
C ILE A 109 1.87 4.25 35.24
N ARG A 110 2.67 3.43 35.93
CA ARG A 110 4.07 3.75 36.27
C ARG A 110 5.00 2.64 35.85
N LEU A 111 6.15 3.00 35.28
CA LEU A 111 7.17 2.06 34.79
C LEU A 111 8.40 2.08 35.69
N TYR A 112 8.74 0.94 36.27
CA TYR A 112 9.89 0.74 37.14
C TYR A 112 10.90 -0.20 36.47
N PRO A 113 12.21 0.09 36.52
CA PRO A 113 13.24 -0.82 36.03
C PRO A 113 13.27 -2.09 36.88
N TRP A 114 13.48 -3.25 36.24
CA TRP A 114 13.48 -4.56 36.89
C TRP A 114 14.63 -5.46 36.45
N LYS A 115 14.65 -5.87 35.17
CA LYS A 115 15.72 -6.69 34.57
C LYS A 115 16.33 -5.97 33.38
N THR A 116 16.86 -4.79 33.63
CA THR A 116 17.38 -3.86 32.62
C THR A 116 18.83 -3.52 32.86
N SER A 117 19.53 -3.02 31.84
CA SER A 117 20.80 -2.34 32.05
C SER A 117 20.60 -0.92 32.62
N PRO A 118 21.68 -0.24 33.05
CA PRO A 118 21.64 1.19 33.35
C PRO A 118 21.27 2.10 32.15
N GLU A 119 21.32 1.58 30.92
CA GLU A 119 21.07 2.35 29.69
C GLU A 119 19.61 2.36 29.24
N ILE A 120 18.72 1.66 29.95
CA ILE A 120 17.30 1.57 29.62
C ILE A 120 16.66 2.95 29.46
N LYS A 121 15.98 3.15 28.33
CA LYS A 121 15.26 4.38 27.99
C LYS A 121 13.83 4.06 27.60
N VAL A 122 12.88 4.79 28.17
CA VAL A 122 11.49 4.78 27.70
C VAL A 122 11.30 5.92 26.69
N VAL A 123 11.07 5.58 25.43
CA VAL A 123 10.96 6.53 24.31
C VAL A 123 9.49 6.76 23.95
N GLY A 124 9.11 8.01 23.61
CA GLY A 124 7.71 8.33 23.25
C GLY A 124 6.74 8.24 24.43
N ALA A 125 5.44 8.44 24.20
CA ALA A 125 4.41 8.35 25.24
C ALA A 125 4.12 6.90 25.67
N ILE A 126 3.57 6.71 26.87
CA ILE A 126 2.88 5.46 27.19
C ILE A 126 1.56 5.49 26.43
N GLU A 127 1.24 4.41 25.74
CA GLU A 127 -0.01 4.28 25.01
C GLU A 127 -0.95 3.40 25.81
N CYS A 128 -2.18 3.86 26.00
CA CYS A 128 -3.26 3.09 26.61
C CYS A 128 -4.47 3.16 25.68
N LEU A 129 -4.94 1.99 25.26
CA LEU A 129 -5.99 1.85 24.26
C LEU A 129 -7.13 1.02 24.82
N ASP A 130 -8.33 1.59 24.90
CA ASP A 130 -9.55 0.80 25.05
C ASP A 130 -9.80 0.09 23.72
N ILE A 131 -9.54 -1.21 23.68
CA ILE A 131 -9.63 -2.00 22.45
C ILE A 131 -11.06 -1.99 21.88
N ARG A 132 -12.07 -1.69 22.69
CA ARG A 132 -13.45 -1.50 22.22
C ARG A 132 -13.65 -0.26 21.35
N ARG A 133 -12.70 0.67 21.33
CA ARG A 133 -12.78 1.93 20.58
C ARG A 133 -11.90 1.94 19.34
N ILE A 134 -11.16 0.85 19.09
CA ILE A 134 -10.43 0.70 17.83
C ILE A 134 -11.47 0.57 16.71
N PRO A 135 -11.40 1.40 15.66
CA PRO A 135 -12.25 1.22 14.50
C PRO A 135 -11.97 -0.15 13.90
N THR A 136 -12.89 -1.07 14.09
CA THR A 136 -12.89 -2.38 13.45
C THR A 136 -14.14 -2.50 12.62
N ASP A 137 -14.16 -3.46 11.71
CA ASP A 137 -15.40 -3.94 11.09
C ASP A 137 -16.29 -4.53 12.19
N GLU A 138 -17.11 -3.68 12.82
CA GLU A 138 -18.17 -4.11 13.72
C GLU A 138 -19.32 -4.58 12.85
N ILE A 139 -19.68 -5.85 13.00
CA ILE A 139 -20.87 -6.39 12.38
C ILE A 139 -21.93 -6.52 13.47
N SER A 140 -23.07 -5.86 13.23
CA SER A 140 -24.23 -5.90 14.11
C SER A 140 -25.36 -6.65 13.42
N TRP A 141 -25.92 -7.65 14.10
CA TRP A 141 -27.11 -8.36 13.67
C TRP A 141 -28.25 -8.15 14.66
N ASN A 142 -29.48 -8.16 14.13
CA ASN A 142 -30.69 -8.38 14.92
C ASN A 142 -31.21 -9.77 14.58
N LEU A 143 -31.02 -10.73 15.48
CA LEU A 143 -31.45 -12.11 15.31
C LEU A 143 -32.87 -12.26 15.85
N SER A 144 -33.77 -12.74 15.00
CA SER A 144 -35.12 -13.15 15.41
C SER A 144 -35.07 -14.41 16.28
N ALA A 145 -36.19 -14.79 16.89
CA ALA A 145 -36.30 -16.06 17.60
C ALA A 145 -35.97 -17.24 16.67
N LYS A 146 -35.17 -18.21 17.14
CA LYS A 146 -34.66 -19.35 16.37
C LYS A 146 -33.83 -19.00 15.13
N GLU A 147 -33.43 -17.73 14.96
CA GLU A 147 -32.58 -17.33 13.85
C GLU A 147 -31.11 -17.66 14.14
N SER A 148 -30.37 -18.04 13.09
CA SER A 148 -28.92 -18.12 13.14
C SER A 148 -28.30 -17.35 11.98
N ARG A 149 -27.13 -16.77 12.22
CA ARG A 149 -26.31 -16.07 11.23
C ARG A 149 -24.88 -16.56 11.33
N SER A 150 -24.19 -16.62 10.20
CA SER A 150 -22.78 -16.97 10.16
C SER A 150 -22.01 -15.94 9.35
N GLU A 151 -20.81 -15.65 9.79
CA GLU A 151 -19.88 -14.74 9.13
C GLU A 151 -18.52 -15.41 9.02
N THR A 152 -17.85 -15.22 7.88
CA THR A 152 -16.53 -15.81 7.62
C THR A 152 -15.47 -14.74 7.66
N TYR A 153 -14.45 -14.96 8.46
CA TYR A 153 -13.33 -14.05 8.64
C TYR A 153 -12.05 -14.68 8.15
N GLU A 154 -11.24 -13.91 7.44
CA GLU A 154 -9.86 -14.29 7.15
C GLU A 154 -9.07 -14.33 8.46
N VAL A 155 -8.36 -15.43 8.71
CA VAL A 155 -7.46 -15.56 9.86
C VAL A 155 -6.08 -15.97 9.38
N LEU A 156 -5.07 -15.32 9.94
CA LEU A 156 -3.69 -15.68 9.68
C LEU A 156 -3.19 -16.60 10.80
N PRO A 157 -2.71 -17.82 10.50
CA PRO A 157 -2.49 -18.88 11.49
C PRO A 157 -1.37 -18.60 12.51
N PHE A 158 -0.56 -17.57 12.23
CA PHE A 158 0.56 -17.10 13.04
C PHE A 158 0.22 -15.85 13.86
N TRP A 159 -1.06 -15.46 13.94
CA TRP A 159 -1.50 -14.33 14.76
C TRP A 159 -2.41 -14.75 15.90
N ARG A 160 -2.42 -13.91 16.94
CA ARG A 160 -3.45 -13.95 17.97
C ARG A 160 -4.63 -13.12 17.48
N SER A 161 -5.84 -13.64 17.61
CA SER A 161 -7.06 -12.91 17.33
C SER A 161 -7.85 -12.70 18.60
N LEU A 162 -8.51 -11.56 18.73
CA LEU A 162 -9.50 -11.32 19.77
C LEU A 162 -10.88 -11.34 19.14
N PHE A 163 -11.77 -12.14 19.71
CA PHE A 163 -13.18 -12.16 19.36
C PHE A 163 -13.94 -11.49 20.50
N SER A 164 -14.67 -10.44 20.16
CA SER A 164 -15.55 -9.72 21.09
C SER A 164 -16.98 -9.91 20.62
N PHE A 165 -17.84 -10.31 21.56
CA PHE A 165 -19.27 -10.46 21.37
C PHE A 165 -19.98 -9.63 22.43
N ASP A 166 -20.87 -8.76 21.99
CA ASP A 166 -21.73 -7.94 22.84
C ASP A 166 -23.18 -8.20 22.45
N VAL A 167 -23.91 -8.82 23.37
CA VAL A 167 -25.24 -9.37 23.13
C VAL A 167 -26.22 -8.62 24.02
N LEU A 168 -27.16 -7.89 23.42
CA LEU A 168 -28.25 -7.25 24.14
C LEU A 168 -29.53 -8.06 23.93
N ARG A 169 -30.06 -8.64 25.00
CA ARG A 169 -31.31 -9.41 24.97
C ARG A 169 -32.26 -9.01 26.10
N LYS A 170 -33.54 -9.31 25.92
CA LYS A 170 -34.53 -9.16 27.00
C LYS A 170 -34.24 -10.21 28.09
N LYS A 171 -34.38 -9.85 29.37
CA LYS A 171 -34.22 -10.77 30.49
C LYS A 171 -35.22 -11.92 30.36
N ALA A 172 -34.72 -13.11 30.04
CA ALA A 172 -35.51 -14.32 29.94
C ALA A 172 -35.48 -15.11 31.26
N LEU A 173 -36.47 -15.97 31.49
CA LEU A 173 -36.50 -16.88 32.65
C LEU A 173 -35.47 -18.01 32.56
N LYS A 174 -34.89 -18.27 31.37
CA LYS A 174 -33.87 -19.29 31.12
C LYS A 174 -32.58 -18.66 30.62
N GLN A 175 -31.43 -19.10 31.12
CA GLN A 175 -30.13 -18.53 30.80
C GLN A 175 -29.61 -18.86 29.37
N ASP A 176 -30.09 -19.95 28.75
CA ASP A 176 -29.44 -20.61 27.61
C ASP A 176 -29.90 -20.19 26.20
N GLY A 177 -30.31 -18.93 25.99
CA GLY A 177 -30.90 -18.49 24.72
C GLY A 177 -29.93 -18.15 23.57
N ILE A 178 -28.62 -18.03 23.82
CA ILE A 178 -27.65 -17.58 22.79
C ILE A 178 -26.47 -18.54 22.72
N ARG A 179 -26.19 -19.04 21.52
CA ARG A 179 -25.07 -19.92 21.23
C ARG A 179 -24.17 -19.26 20.20
N ILE A 180 -22.89 -19.16 20.56
CA ILE A 180 -21.84 -18.57 19.72
C ILE A 180 -20.85 -19.69 19.41
N GLU A 181 -20.75 -20.07 18.14
CA GLU A 181 -19.87 -21.14 17.68
C GLU A 181 -18.76 -20.56 16.78
N ILE A 182 -17.54 -21.05 16.94
CA ILE A 182 -16.40 -20.69 16.09
C ILE A 182 -15.82 -21.97 15.50
N ARG A 183 -15.80 -22.06 14.17
CA ARG A 183 -15.15 -23.12 13.39
C ARG A 183 -13.97 -22.53 12.64
N PHE A 184 -12.85 -23.24 12.57
CA PHE A 184 -11.71 -22.85 11.74
C PHE A 184 -11.68 -23.71 10.49
N LEU A 185 -11.45 -23.11 9.33
CA LEU A 185 -11.36 -23.83 8.06
C LEU A 185 -9.94 -23.78 7.50
N GLY A 186 -9.52 -24.91 6.90
CA GLY A 186 -8.29 -25.01 6.11
C GLY A 186 -8.45 -24.41 4.71
N ARG A 187 -7.37 -24.47 3.92
CA ARG A 187 -7.36 -24.00 2.51
C ARG A 187 -8.34 -24.75 1.60
N ASP A 188 -8.67 -25.98 1.96
CA ASP A 188 -9.65 -26.85 1.30
C ASP A 188 -11.08 -26.60 1.80
N ALA A 189 -11.29 -25.55 2.61
CA ALA A 189 -12.54 -25.20 3.27
C ALA A 189 -13.06 -26.27 4.25
N ASN A 190 -12.26 -27.28 4.61
CA ASN A 190 -12.65 -28.29 5.58
C ASN A 190 -12.47 -27.78 7.02
N PRO A 191 -13.39 -28.12 7.95
CA PRO A 191 -13.23 -27.80 9.37
C PRO A 191 -11.97 -28.44 9.97
N LEU A 192 -11.26 -27.67 10.79
CA LEU A 192 -10.03 -28.08 11.47
C LEU A 192 -10.32 -28.42 12.94
N GLU A 193 -9.51 -29.33 13.50
CA GLU A 193 -9.67 -29.71 14.91
C GLU A 193 -9.31 -28.56 15.87
N VAL A 194 -10.25 -28.23 16.76
CA VAL A 194 -10.12 -27.10 17.71
C VAL A 194 -9.27 -27.43 18.93
N ASN A 195 -8.88 -28.70 19.13
CA ASN A 195 -7.98 -29.12 20.22
C ASN A 195 -6.58 -28.46 20.13
N SER A 196 -6.21 -27.98 18.94
CA SER A 196 -4.96 -27.26 18.69
C SER A 196 -5.06 -25.74 18.91
N VAL A 197 -6.27 -25.24 19.18
CA VAL A 197 -6.53 -23.83 19.47
C VAL A 197 -6.05 -23.53 20.88
N VAL A 198 -5.22 -22.50 21.01
CA VAL A 198 -4.93 -21.92 22.33
C VAL A 198 -5.96 -20.82 22.56
N SER A 199 -6.87 -21.03 23.49
CA SER A 199 -7.88 -20.05 23.88
C SER A 199 -7.59 -19.50 25.27
N SER A 200 -7.86 -18.21 25.44
CA SER A 200 -7.84 -17.54 26.73
C SER A 200 -9.09 -16.67 26.81
N SER A 201 -10.05 -17.07 27.64
CA SER A 201 -11.21 -16.23 27.96
C SER A 201 -10.75 -15.08 28.84
N ILE A 202 -11.03 -13.86 28.40
CA ILE A 202 -10.88 -12.65 29.21
C ILE A 202 -12.22 -12.32 29.86
N VAL A 203 -13.32 -12.43 29.11
CA VAL A 203 -14.69 -12.32 29.63
C VAL A 203 -15.52 -13.45 29.04
N GLY A 204 -16.27 -14.17 29.89
CA GLY A 204 -17.06 -15.33 29.46
C GLY A 204 -16.27 -16.65 29.54
N MET A 205 -16.82 -17.70 28.93
CA MET A 205 -16.21 -19.02 28.87
C MET A 205 -16.07 -19.48 27.43
N VAL A 206 -15.08 -20.34 27.17
CA VAL A 206 -14.84 -20.95 25.87
C VAL A 206 -14.57 -22.43 26.08
N ASP A 207 -15.38 -23.27 25.45
CA ASP A 207 -15.30 -24.72 25.57
C ASP A 207 -15.28 -25.35 24.18
N ALA A 208 -14.57 -26.46 24.01
CA ALA A 208 -14.65 -27.23 22.78
C ALA A 208 -15.94 -28.09 22.80
N ALA A 209 -16.78 -27.94 21.78
CA ALA A 209 -17.96 -28.77 21.58
C ALA A 209 -17.70 -29.74 20.43
N GLY A 210 -17.23 -30.94 20.74
CA GLY A 210 -16.83 -31.91 19.73
C GLY A 210 -15.41 -31.67 19.24
N LYS A 211 -15.14 -31.98 17.95
CA LYS A 211 -13.77 -31.94 17.40
C LYS A 211 -13.40 -30.62 16.73
N ASP A 212 -14.37 -29.92 16.17
CA ASP A 212 -14.16 -28.85 15.19
C ASP A 212 -14.88 -27.54 15.55
N VAL A 213 -15.53 -27.47 16.71
CA VAL A 213 -16.30 -26.30 17.15
C VAL A 213 -15.84 -25.82 18.52
N LEU A 214 -15.56 -24.53 18.63
CA LEU A 214 -15.48 -23.83 19.91
C LEU A 214 -16.82 -23.17 20.20
N VAL A 215 -17.35 -23.39 21.39
CA VAL A 215 -18.55 -22.72 21.90
C VAL A 215 -18.12 -21.63 22.87
N VAL A 216 -18.64 -20.44 22.65
CA VAL A 216 -18.40 -19.25 23.44
C VAL A 216 -19.64 -18.96 24.26
N THR A 217 -19.50 -18.94 25.58
CA THR A 217 -20.58 -18.62 26.51
C THR A 217 -20.36 -17.23 27.10
N PRO A 218 -21.14 -16.22 26.68
CA PRO A 218 -21.02 -14.88 27.21
C PRO A 218 -21.56 -14.80 28.65
N VAL A 219 -21.00 -13.90 29.45
CA VAL A 219 -21.42 -13.67 30.83
C VAL A 219 -22.24 -12.40 30.94
N ALA A 220 -23.25 -12.43 31.82
CA ALA A 220 -24.10 -11.28 32.07
C ALA A 220 -23.30 -10.13 32.69
N GLN A 221 -23.58 -8.93 32.20
CA GLN A 221 -23.00 -7.67 32.64
C GLN A 221 -24.11 -6.69 33.00
N LYS A 222 -23.76 -5.65 33.76
CA LYS A 222 -24.71 -4.61 34.13
C LYS A 222 -25.26 -3.93 32.87
N CYS A 223 -26.57 -3.82 32.80
CA CYS A 223 -27.29 -3.24 31.67
C CYS A 223 -28.09 -2.02 32.16
N GLU A 224 -28.00 -0.91 31.43
CA GLU A 224 -28.73 0.33 31.75
C GLU A 224 -30.21 0.24 31.38
N TYR A 225 -30.57 -0.67 30.48
CA TYR A 225 -31.94 -0.83 30.01
C TYR A 225 -32.74 -1.75 30.93
N GLN A 226 -33.83 -1.22 31.48
CA GLN A 226 -34.79 -1.99 32.28
C GLN A 226 -35.36 -3.15 31.44
N ASP A 227 -35.46 -4.34 32.04
CA ASP A 227 -35.89 -5.60 31.41
C ASP A 227 -34.93 -6.20 30.37
N TYR A 228 -33.76 -5.61 30.15
CA TYR A 228 -32.72 -6.20 29.31
C TYR A 228 -31.52 -6.65 30.15
N GLU A 229 -30.81 -7.62 29.62
CA GLU A 229 -29.48 -7.99 30.06
C GLU A 229 -28.50 -7.89 28.90
N ARG A 230 -27.28 -7.49 29.23
CA ARG A 230 -26.17 -7.42 28.30
C ARG A 230 -25.27 -8.60 28.61
N LEU A 231 -25.00 -9.46 27.64
CA LEU A 231 -24.04 -10.54 27.76
C LEU A 231 -22.80 -10.17 26.96
N ILE A 232 -21.62 -10.35 27.56
CA ILE A 232 -20.35 -10.05 26.89
C ILE A 232 -19.49 -11.31 26.91
N ALA A 233 -18.87 -11.60 25.77
CA ALA A 233 -17.75 -12.53 25.70
C ALA A 233 -16.58 -11.84 25.03
N LEU A 234 -15.39 -12.02 25.60
CA LEU A 234 -14.14 -11.55 25.06
C LEU A 234 -13.12 -12.67 25.14
N ILE A 235 -12.72 -13.19 23.99
CA ILE A 235 -11.87 -14.37 23.92
C ILE A 235 -10.68 -14.09 23.01
N GLN A 236 -9.50 -14.36 23.54
CA GLN A 236 -8.28 -14.39 22.76
C GLN A 236 -8.07 -15.81 22.23
N LEU A 237 -7.95 -15.95 20.92
CA LEU A 237 -7.74 -17.21 20.23
C LEU A 237 -6.41 -17.20 19.47
N VAL A 238 -5.73 -18.33 19.51
CA VAL A 238 -4.67 -18.68 18.57
C VAL A 238 -5.24 -19.78 17.66
N PRO A 239 -5.60 -19.46 16.40
CA PRO A 239 -6.25 -20.41 15.49
C PRO A 239 -5.34 -21.63 15.22
N PRO A 240 -5.84 -22.76 14.71
CA PRO A 240 -4.98 -23.87 14.28
C PRO A 240 -3.94 -23.44 13.25
N GLY A 241 -2.77 -24.07 13.22
CA GLY A 241 -1.68 -23.68 12.32
C GLY A 241 -2.02 -23.76 10.82
N ALA A 242 -3.01 -24.57 10.45
CA ALA A 242 -3.48 -24.72 9.06
C ALA A 242 -4.71 -23.84 8.72
N ALA A 243 -5.23 -23.08 9.69
CA ALA A 243 -6.42 -22.28 9.48
C ALA A 243 -6.14 -21.08 8.59
N VAL A 244 -7.02 -20.84 7.63
CA VAL A 244 -7.02 -19.64 6.78
C VAL A 244 -8.28 -18.80 6.94
N SER A 245 -9.35 -19.39 7.49
CA SER A 245 -10.55 -18.66 7.86
C SER A 245 -11.15 -19.16 9.17
N ALA A 246 -11.95 -18.31 9.80
CA ALA A 246 -12.80 -18.63 10.93
C ALA A 246 -14.26 -18.32 10.56
N VAL A 247 -15.14 -19.30 10.67
CA VAL A 247 -16.59 -19.13 10.54
C VAL A 247 -17.15 -18.97 11.94
N VAL A 248 -17.76 -17.81 12.19
CA VAL A 248 -18.43 -17.52 13.45
C VAL A 248 -19.93 -17.60 13.23
N THR A 249 -20.59 -18.51 13.93
CA THR A 249 -22.02 -18.74 13.87
C THR A 249 -22.66 -18.27 15.17
N LEU A 250 -23.62 -17.37 15.07
CA LEU A 250 -24.44 -16.88 16.17
C LEU A 250 -25.85 -17.43 16.00
N ALA A 251 -26.35 -18.14 17.01
CA ALA A 251 -27.69 -18.67 17.04
C ALA A 251 -28.47 -18.12 18.23
N ASN A 252 -29.67 -17.61 17.97
CA ASN A 252 -30.65 -17.27 18.99
C ASN A 252 -31.59 -18.45 19.17
N ASP A 253 -31.31 -19.28 20.16
CA ASP A 253 -32.11 -20.45 20.49
C ASP A 253 -33.37 -20.09 21.30
N ASP A 254 -33.59 -18.80 21.64
CA ASP A 254 -34.82 -18.30 22.23
C ASP A 254 -36.02 -18.42 21.27
N GLU A 255 -37.20 -18.75 21.80
CA GLU A 255 -38.44 -18.97 21.03
C GLU A 255 -39.26 -17.70 20.84
N ILE A 256 -38.99 -16.66 21.63
CA ILE A 256 -39.91 -15.54 21.83
C ILE A 256 -39.23 -14.22 21.49
N TYR A 257 -37.98 -14.01 21.90
CA TYR A 257 -37.35 -12.70 21.83
C TYR A 257 -36.29 -12.62 20.74
N SER A 258 -36.21 -11.45 20.11
CA SER A 258 -35.07 -11.09 19.28
C SER A 258 -33.89 -10.63 20.14
N VAL A 259 -32.69 -10.78 19.58
CA VAL A 259 -31.43 -10.42 20.23
C VAL A 259 -30.60 -9.60 19.29
N ARG A 260 -30.01 -8.52 19.80
CA ARG A 260 -29.01 -7.75 19.07
C ARG A 260 -27.63 -8.27 19.44
N VAL A 261 -26.85 -8.65 18.44
CA VAL A 261 -25.46 -9.09 18.62
C VAL A 261 -24.54 -8.18 17.84
N SER A 262 -23.57 -7.58 18.53
CA SER A 262 -22.44 -6.90 17.94
C SER A 262 -21.21 -7.80 18.06
N GLN A 263 -20.56 -8.09 16.93
CA GLN A 263 -19.32 -8.85 16.88
C GLN A 263 -18.19 -7.98 16.36
N ARG A 264 -17.02 -8.10 17.00
CA ARG A 264 -15.77 -7.49 16.56
C ARG A 264 -14.65 -8.50 16.61
N ILE A 265 -13.81 -8.52 15.57
CA ILE A 265 -12.58 -9.31 15.56
C ILE A 265 -11.41 -8.38 15.44
N PHE A 266 -10.47 -8.52 16.37
CA PHE A 266 -9.21 -7.80 16.38
C PHE A 266 -8.12 -8.80 16.01
N ALA A 267 -7.49 -8.64 14.84
CA ALA A 267 -6.19 -9.27 14.63
C ALA A 267 -5.20 -8.54 15.54
N PHE A 268 -4.78 -9.18 16.64
CA PHE A 268 -3.78 -8.54 17.50
C PHE A 268 -2.44 -8.52 16.78
N GLU A 269 -1.71 -7.43 16.98
CA GLU A 269 -0.32 -7.19 16.54
C GLU A 269 0.71 -8.16 17.17
N THR A 270 0.30 -9.25 17.82
CA THR A 270 1.23 -10.23 18.41
C THR A 270 1.45 -11.40 17.47
N LEU A 271 2.50 -11.28 16.67
CA LEU A 271 3.03 -12.35 15.84
C LEU A 271 3.50 -13.52 16.71
N ILE A 272 3.09 -14.74 16.36
CA ILE A 272 3.53 -15.98 17.02
C ILE A 272 4.63 -16.59 16.15
N GLU A 273 5.87 -16.14 16.37
CA GLU A 273 7.02 -16.49 15.53
C GLU A 273 7.23 -18.01 15.35
N SER A 274 6.92 -18.81 16.38
CA SER A 274 7.02 -20.27 16.32
C SER A 274 6.15 -20.88 15.21
N ARG A 275 5.04 -20.21 14.85
CA ARG A 275 4.07 -20.65 13.83
C ARG A 275 4.32 -20.09 12.43
N LEU A 276 5.28 -19.17 12.27
CA LEU A 276 5.69 -18.71 10.95
C LEU A 276 6.31 -19.87 10.15
N ALA A 277 5.69 -20.18 9.02
CA ALA A 277 6.12 -21.19 8.07
C ALA A 277 6.35 -20.57 6.67
N ALA A 278 6.99 -21.28 5.74
CA ALA A 278 7.33 -20.73 4.42
C ALA A 278 6.09 -20.24 3.67
N ASP A 279 5.03 -21.04 3.75
CA ASP A 279 3.74 -20.78 3.14
C ASP A 279 2.96 -19.64 3.83
N SER A 280 3.43 -19.15 4.98
CA SER A 280 2.90 -17.94 5.61
C SER A 280 3.13 -16.71 4.74
N GLY A 281 4.19 -16.68 3.93
CA GLY A 281 4.47 -15.57 3.01
C GLY A 281 3.31 -15.29 2.05
N ALA A 282 2.76 -16.33 1.42
CA ALA A 282 1.63 -16.21 0.52
C ALA A 282 0.36 -15.68 1.22
N LEU A 283 0.11 -16.12 2.46
CA LEU A 283 -1.01 -15.64 3.26
C LEU A 283 -0.85 -14.15 3.61
N ILE A 284 0.38 -13.70 3.92
CA ILE A 284 0.66 -12.28 4.22
C ILE A 284 0.44 -11.41 2.97
N VAL A 285 0.87 -11.88 1.79
CA VAL A 285 0.66 -11.14 0.52
C VAL A 285 -0.83 -10.95 0.22
N GLN A 286 -1.64 -11.99 0.48
CA GLN A 286 -3.08 -11.99 0.17
C GLN A 286 -3.92 -11.21 1.20
N ALA A 287 -3.42 -11.03 2.42
CA ALA A 287 -4.13 -10.36 3.50
C ALA A 287 -4.23 -8.84 3.27
N ALA A 288 -5.24 -8.42 2.50
CA ALA A 288 -5.46 -7.02 2.13
C ALA A 288 -5.61 -6.09 3.36
N LYS A 289 -6.19 -6.63 4.45
CA LYS A 289 -6.46 -5.90 5.70
C LYS A 289 -5.29 -5.89 6.70
N LEU A 290 -4.17 -6.55 6.39
CA LEU A 290 -3.04 -6.58 7.30
C LEU A 290 -2.33 -5.20 7.35
N PRO A 291 -2.14 -4.60 8.53
CA PRO A 291 -1.33 -3.39 8.68
C PRO A 291 0.09 -3.54 8.12
N ASP A 292 0.61 -2.47 7.51
CA ASP A 292 1.89 -2.49 6.79
C ASP A 292 3.10 -2.79 7.68
N ASP A 293 3.08 -2.35 8.92
CA ASP A 293 4.11 -2.61 9.93
C ASP A 293 4.12 -4.08 10.35
N LEU A 294 2.94 -4.69 10.50
CA LEU A 294 2.80 -6.12 10.80
C LEU A 294 3.24 -7.02 9.64
N GLY A 295 2.86 -6.69 8.41
CA GLY A 295 3.35 -7.40 7.23
C GLY A 295 4.87 -7.32 7.12
N GLN A 296 5.44 -6.13 7.34
CA GLN A 296 6.89 -5.92 7.39
C GLN A 296 7.58 -6.74 8.48
N LEU A 297 7.07 -6.73 9.71
CA LEU A 297 7.61 -7.50 10.83
C LEU A 297 7.55 -9.01 10.52
N SER A 298 6.44 -9.47 9.96
CA SER A 298 6.25 -10.89 9.61
C SER A 298 7.26 -11.36 8.57
N PHE A 299 7.50 -10.58 7.51
CA PHE A 299 8.52 -10.92 6.52
C PHE A 299 9.94 -10.84 7.06
N ALA A 300 10.23 -9.86 7.94
CA ALA A 300 11.53 -9.79 8.61
C ALA A 300 11.80 -11.06 9.43
N LYS A 301 10.80 -11.53 10.19
CA LYS A 301 10.89 -12.75 11.00
C LYS A 301 10.90 -14.03 10.16
N LEU A 302 10.17 -14.07 9.06
CA LEU A 302 10.25 -15.18 8.10
C LEU A 302 11.64 -15.29 7.48
N ALA A 303 12.22 -14.18 7.03
CA ALA A 303 13.55 -14.15 6.47
C ALA A 303 14.63 -14.51 7.50
N GLU A 304 14.48 -14.11 8.77
CA GLU A 304 15.36 -14.50 9.88
C GLU A 304 15.30 -16.02 10.13
N LYS A 305 14.08 -16.58 10.22
CA LYS A 305 13.85 -18.00 10.51
C LYS A 305 14.19 -18.92 9.34
N ARG A 306 14.07 -18.42 8.11
CA ARG A 306 14.22 -19.17 6.86
C ARG A 306 15.07 -18.40 5.85
N PRO A 307 16.35 -18.18 6.17
CA PRO A 307 17.19 -17.27 5.40
C PRO A 307 17.54 -17.84 4.01
N ASP A 308 17.45 -19.16 3.82
CA ASP A 308 17.74 -19.84 2.55
C ASP A 308 16.48 -20.27 1.77
N ASP A 309 15.30 -19.86 2.21
CA ASP A 309 14.04 -20.24 1.57
C ASP A 309 13.63 -19.21 0.52
N PHE A 310 13.82 -19.55 -0.75
CA PHE A 310 13.55 -18.64 -1.86
C PHE A 310 12.06 -18.24 -1.95
N ALA A 311 11.13 -19.10 -1.51
CA ALA A 311 9.69 -18.80 -1.54
C ALA A 311 9.33 -17.68 -0.56
N VAL A 312 10.04 -17.60 0.57
CA VAL A 312 9.91 -16.49 1.52
C VAL A 312 10.34 -15.18 0.87
N PHE A 313 11.48 -15.16 0.18
CA PHE A 313 11.99 -13.95 -0.48
C PHE A 313 11.17 -13.53 -1.70
N ASP A 314 10.62 -14.50 -2.44
CA ASP A 314 9.67 -14.24 -3.53
C ASP A 314 8.43 -13.52 -3.01
N ALA A 315 7.75 -14.10 -2.01
CA ALA A 315 6.59 -13.48 -1.36
C ALA A 315 6.91 -12.13 -0.71
N THR A 316 8.10 -11.99 -0.13
CA THR A 316 8.57 -10.71 0.45
C THR A 316 8.70 -9.63 -0.63
N LEU A 317 9.28 -9.97 -1.78
CA LEU A 317 9.44 -9.03 -2.89
C LEU A 317 8.07 -8.65 -3.48
N GLU A 318 7.17 -9.61 -3.69
CA GLU A 318 5.81 -9.36 -4.16
C GLU A 318 5.04 -8.43 -3.21
N TYR A 319 5.11 -8.69 -1.90
CA TYR A 319 4.51 -7.82 -0.90
C TYR A 319 5.01 -6.37 -1.00
N TYR A 320 6.33 -6.17 -1.09
CA TYR A 320 6.90 -4.82 -1.17
C TYR A 320 6.64 -4.13 -2.50
N LEU A 321 6.54 -4.88 -3.60
CA LEU A 321 6.11 -4.35 -4.89
C LEU A 321 4.66 -3.86 -4.84
N ALA A 322 3.74 -4.65 -4.27
CA ALA A 322 2.33 -4.29 -4.13
C ALA A 322 2.14 -3.02 -3.28
N ARG A 323 2.96 -2.84 -2.24
CA ARG A 323 2.96 -1.64 -1.39
C ARG A 323 3.81 -0.49 -1.94
N GLY A 324 4.56 -0.73 -3.02
CA GLY A 324 5.45 0.24 -3.63
C GLY A 324 6.61 0.72 -2.75
N ASN A 325 7.01 0.00 -1.69
CA ASN A 325 8.04 0.48 -0.77
C ASN A 325 9.44 0.39 -1.40
N ILE A 326 9.93 1.49 -1.99
CA ILE A 326 11.17 1.51 -2.78
C ILE A 326 12.37 0.99 -1.99
N LYS A 327 12.56 1.44 -0.74
CA LYS A 327 13.70 1.03 0.09
C LYS A 327 13.69 -0.49 0.32
N LYS A 328 12.53 -1.05 0.63
CA LYS A 328 12.36 -2.48 0.89
C LYS A 328 12.42 -3.32 -0.39
N ILE A 329 11.88 -2.83 -1.51
CA ILE A 329 12.04 -3.44 -2.85
C ILE A 329 13.52 -3.58 -3.17
N THR A 330 14.28 -2.47 -3.12
CA THR A 330 15.71 -2.46 -3.44
C THR A 330 16.52 -3.38 -2.52
N ALA A 331 16.29 -3.31 -1.21
CA ALA A 331 16.99 -4.15 -0.24
C ALA A 331 16.71 -5.65 -0.47
N THR A 332 15.44 -6.01 -0.67
CA THR A 332 15.03 -7.41 -0.87
C THR A 332 15.54 -7.96 -2.20
N ALA A 333 15.40 -7.20 -3.28
CA ALA A 333 15.89 -7.61 -4.60
C ALA A 333 17.41 -7.78 -4.65
N ASN A 334 18.18 -6.88 -4.01
CA ASN A 334 19.63 -7.05 -3.89
C ASN A 334 20.00 -8.27 -3.04
N ASN A 335 19.29 -8.53 -1.93
CA ASN A 335 19.49 -9.74 -1.14
C ASN A 335 19.26 -10.99 -1.99
N ILE A 336 18.17 -11.00 -2.76
CA ILE A 336 17.86 -12.11 -3.68
C ILE A 336 19.01 -12.36 -4.65
N LEU A 337 19.48 -11.32 -5.35
CA LEU A 337 20.51 -11.44 -6.38
C LEU A 337 21.89 -11.83 -5.84
N ASN A 338 22.16 -11.50 -4.57
CA ASN A 338 23.42 -11.84 -3.92
C ASN A 338 23.42 -13.25 -3.32
N ARG A 339 22.24 -13.79 -2.98
CA ARG A 339 22.11 -15.04 -2.23
C ARG A 339 21.66 -16.24 -3.05
N PHE A 340 20.72 -16.04 -3.98
CA PHE A 340 20.08 -17.14 -4.70
C PHE A 340 20.59 -17.25 -6.14
N GLN A 341 20.50 -18.46 -6.69
CA GLN A 341 20.80 -18.75 -8.09
C GLN A 341 19.54 -19.14 -8.90
N ASP A 342 18.37 -19.15 -8.26
CA ASP A 342 17.11 -19.45 -8.94
C ASP A 342 16.84 -18.40 -10.03
N ALA A 343 16.71 -18.86 -11.27
CA ALA A 343 16.63 -17.98 -12.44
C ALA A 343 15.36 -17.14 -12.44
N SER A 344 14.22 -17.72 -12.04
CA SER A 344 12.92 -17.05 -12.01
C SER A 344 12.90 -15.94 -10.96
N LEU A 345 13.34 -16.26 -9.74
CA LEU A 345 13.40 -15.30 -8.64
C LEU A 345 14.43 -14.18 -8.92
N CYS A 346 15.60 -14.51 -9.47
CA CYS A 346 16.58 -13.51 -9.88
C CYS A 346 16.05 -12.59 -10.98
N MET A 347 15.27 -13.11 -11.93
CA MET A 347 14.62 -12.31 -12.96
C MET A 347 13.57 -11.36 -12.35
N LYS A 348 12.70 -11.84 -11.45
CA LYS A 348 11.76 -10.99 -10.70
C LYS A 348 12.49 -9.86 -9.96
N ALA A 349 13.58 -10.18 -9.26
CA ALA A 349 14.40 -9.18 -8.56
C ALA A 349 15.02 -8.14 -9.50
N ARG A 350 15.53 -8.54 -10.68
CA ARG A 350 16.04 -7.59 -11.69
C ARG A 350 14.93 -6.68 -12.22
N ASN A 351 13.74 -7.23 -12.47
CA ASN A 351 12.59 -6.44 -12.93
C ASN A 351 12.14 -5.44 -11.86
N ALA A 352 12.11 -5.85 -10.60
CA ALA A 352 11.81 -4.97 -9.47
C ALA A 352 12.82 -3.81 -9.34
N LEU A 353 14.13 -4.10 -9.46
CA LEU A 353 15.15 -3.05 -9.47
C LEU A 353 15.03 -2.11 -10.67
N ALA A 354 14.64 -2.63 -11.83
CA ALA A 354 14.41 -1.81 -13.01
C ALA A 354 13.22 -0.85 -12.84
N LEU A 355 12.13 -1.29 -12.19
CA LEU A 355 11.01 -0.42 -11.82
C LEU A 355 11.42 0.71 -10.88
N VAL A 356 12.33 0.46 -9.94
CA VAL A 356 12.87 1.52 -9.09
C VAL A 356 13.78 2.44 -9.91
N LYS A 357 14.69 1.85 -10.71
CA LYS A 357 15.69 2.58 -11.49
C LYS A 357 15.07 3.53 -12.52
N GLU A 358 13.97 3.14 -13.17
CA GLU A 358 13.30 4.00 -14.16
C GLU A 358 12.77 5.32 -13.58
N THR A 359 12.44 5.33 -12.28
CA THR A 359 11.96 6.52 -11.57
C THR A 359 13.08 7.45 -11.12
N MET A 360 14.34 7.01 -11.19
CA MET A 360 15.48 7.83 -10.76
C MET A 360 15.76 8.97 -11.76
N PRO A 361 15.89 10.24 -11.29
CA PRO A 361 16.21 11.37 -12.17
C PRO A 361 17.49 11.17 -12.99
N SER A 362 18.49 10.49 -12.41
CA SER A 362 19.80 10.24 -13.00
C SER A 362 19.83 9.16 -14.08
N TRP A 363 18.80 8.33 -14.17
CA TRP A 363 18.69 7.34 -15.24
C TRP A 363 17.90 7.94 -16.40
N ARG A 364 18.23 7.61 -17.65
CA ARG A 364 17.43 7.88 -18.84
C ARG A 364 17.68 6.76 -19.85
N PRO A 365 16.76 6.50 -20.80
CA PRO A 365 17.05 5.63 -21.92
C PRO A 365 18.31 6.11 -22.66
N CYS A 366 19.18 5.17 -23.02
CA CYS A 366 20.36 5.46 -23.82
C CYS A 366 20.05 5.24 -25.29
N VAL A 367 20.28 6.27 -26.09
CA VAL A 367 20.29 6.16 -27.54
C VAL A 367 21.74 5.99 -27.99
N SER A 368 22.03 5.01 -28.84
CA SER A 368 23.32 4.94 -29.54
C SER A 368 23.54 6.23 -30.33
N ARG A 369 24.81 6.60 -30.56
CA ARG A 369 25.17 7.83 -31.28
C ARG A 369 24.53 7.82 -32.67
N ILE A 370 23.45 8.59 -32.83
CA ILE A 370 22.83 8.83 -34.13
C ILE A 370 23.83 9.67 -34.90
N GLU A 371 24.31 9.17 -36.04
CA GLU A 371 25.06 9.99 -36.98
C GLU A 371 24.12 11.12 -37.41
N ARG A 372 24.47 12.37 -37.11
CA ARG A 372 23.61 13.53 -37.36
C ARG A 372 23.07 13.49 -38.79
N GLY A 373 21.74 13.31 -38.90
CA GLY A 373 20.98 13.66 -40.10
C GLY A 373 21.04 15.16 -40.38
N PRO A 374 20.63 15.59 -41.59
CA PRO A 374 21.25 16.62 -42.42
C PRO A 374 21.32 18.03 -41.80
N GLU A 375 22.24 18.84 -42.33
CA GLU A 375 22.41 20.27 -42.01
C GLU A 375 21.06 20.99 -41.88
N THR A 376 20.88 21.73 -40.79
CA THR A 376 19.74 22.62 -40.54
C THR A 376 19.43 23.42 -41.80
N ARG A 377 18.33 23.09 -42.49
CA ARG A 377 17.85 23.88 -43.62
C ARG A 377 17.57 25.29 -43.12
N LYS A 378 18.25 26.29 -43.69
CA LYS A 378 17.81 27.69 -43.60
C LYS A 378 16.52 27.82 -44.42
N LYS A 379 15.37 27.56 -43.80
CA LYS A 379 14.06 27.84 -44.40
C LYS A 379 13.39 28.95 -43.59
N ASP A 380 12.96 29.99 -44.31
CA ASP A 380 12.24 31.16 -43.77
C ASP A 380 10.77 30.86 -43.43
N GLU A 381 10.27 29.64 -43.72
CA GLU A 381 8.91 29.19 -43.37
C GLU A 381 8.95 27.93 -42.48
N PHE A 382 8.28 28.00 -41.33
CA PHE A 382 8.26 26.96 -40.30
C PHE A 382 7.27 25.85 -40.67
N GLN A 383 7.81 24.74 -41.19
CA GLN A 383 7.08 23.53 -41.57
C GLN A 383 7.86 22.30 -41.09
N PRO A 384 7.88 22.02 -39.78
CA PRO A 384 8.70 20.94 -39.24
C PRO A 384 8.15 19.58 -39.64
N LYS A 385 9.03 18.65 -40.02
CA LYS A 385 8.67 17.23 -40.05
C LYS A 385 8.52 16.70 -38.63
N VAL A 386 7.29 16.41 -38.21
CA VAL A 386 6.97 16.00 -36.83
C VAL A 386 6.85 14.49 -36.72
N GLY A 387 7.68 13.89 -35.87
CA GLY A 387 7.52 12.49 -35.48
C GLY A 387 6.72 12.39 -34.18
N HIS A 388 5.68 11.56 -34.20
CA HIS A 388 4.78 11.33 -33.07
C HIS A 388 5.10 10.02 -32.36
N LEU A 389 5.24 10.05 -31.04
CA LEU A 389 5.24 8.86 -30.18
C LEU A 389 3.86 8.74 -29.54
N LEU A 390 3.01 7.86 -30.09
CA LEU A 390 1.65 7.63 -29.60
C LEU A 390 1.56 6.36 -28.77
N ARG A 391 0.56 6.26 -27.88
CA ARG A 391 0.35 5.08 -27.03
C ARG A 391 -0.25 3.91 -27.81
N TYR A 392 -1.21 4.18 -28.67
CA TYR A 392 -1.84 3.23 -29.57
C TYR A 392 -2.46 3.99 -30.75
N ILE A 393 -3.00 3.27 -31.74
CA ILE A 393 -3.91 3.82 -32.75
C ILE A 393 -5.05 2.83 -32.96
N ASP A 394 -6.30 3.28 -32.80
CA ASP A 394 -7.47 2.45 -33.11
C ASP A 394 -7.92 2.73 -34.55
N ILE A 395 -7.59 1.83 -35.47
CA ILE A 395 -7.94 1.96 -36.90
C ILE A 395 -9.07 1.00 -37.29
N GLU A 396 -9.29 -0.09 -36.54
CA GLU A 396 -10.14 -1.19 -37.00
C GLU A 396 -11.59 -1.08 -36.54
N ASN A 397 -11.89 -0.36 -35.45
CA ASN A 397 -13.24 -0.40 -34.88
C ASN A 397 -14.22 0.62 -35.44
N ASN A 398 -13.80 1.65 -36.19
CA ASN A 398 -14.69 2.71 -36.68
C ASN A 398 -15.58 3.32 -35.55
N ASP A 399 -15.18 3.10 -34.30
CA ASP A 399 -15.98 3.39 -33.11
C ASP A 399 -15.56 4.77 -32.62
N THR A 400 -16.56 5.62 -32.41
CA THR A 400 -16.46 7.09 -32.30
C THR A 400 -15.68 7.63 -31.10
N THR A 401 -14.90 6.82 -30.40
CA THR A 401 -13.95 7.31 -29.39
C THR A 401 -12.62 7.58 -30.08
N SER A 402 -12.52 8.75 -30.72
CA SER A 402 -11.27 9.19 -31.27
C SER A 402 -10.22 9.36 -30.16
N ASP A 403 -9.06 8.70 -30.30
CA ASP A 403 -7.93 8.99 -29.43
C ASP A 403 -7.35 10.33 -29.85
N LEU A 404 -7.30 11.29 -28.93
CA LEU A 404 -6.82 12.66 -29.13
C LEU A 404 -5.47 12.70 -29.88
N GLY A 405 -4.63 11.68 -29.71
CA GLY A 405 -3.36 11.54 -30.42
C GLY A 405 -3.52 11.35 -31.93
N TRP A 406 -4.44 10.49 -32.39
CA TRP A 406 -4.63 10.24 -33.82
C TRP A 406 -5.32 11.41 -34.52
N ASP A 407 -6.33 12.00 -33.89
CA ASP A 407 -7.02 13.20 -34.42
C ASP A 407 -6.02 14.32 -34.71
N LEU A 408 -5.12 14.57 -33.76
CA LEU A 408 -4.05 15.56 -33.90
C LEU A 408 -3.19 15.28 -35.13
N VAL A 409 -2.76 14.03 -35.31
CA VAL A 409 -1.90 13.62 -36.41
C VAL A 409 -2.62 13.79 -37.76
N SER A 410 -3.90 13.43 -37.82
CA SER A 410 -4.75 13.59 -39.01
C SER A 410 -5.00 15.06 -39.35
N ILE A 411 -5.27 15.91 -38.36
CA ILE A 411 -5.40 17.37 -38.53
C ILE A 411 -4.07 17.97 -38.99
N GLN A 412 -2.95 17.52 -38.43
CA GLN A 412 -1.65 18.05 -38.81
C GLN A 412 -1.30 17.75 -40.27
N LYS A 413 -1.71 16.59 -40.79
CA LYS A 413 -1.52 16.21 -42.20
C LYS A 413 -2.26 17.15 -43.17
N THR A 414 -3.40 17.74 -42.78
CA THR A 414 -4.14 18.67 -43.65
C THR A 414 -3.49 20.06 -43.72
N LEU A 415 -2.52 20.35 -42.85
CA LEU A 415 -1.79 21.61 -42.85
C LEU A 415 -0.68 21.59 -43.91
N ASP A 416 -0.69 22.57 -44.80
CA ASP A 416 0.28 22.71 -45.87
C ASP A 416 1.73 22.65 -45.35
N GLY A 417 2.48 21.68 -45.90
CA GLY A 417 3.91 21.50 -45.64
C GLY A 417 4.28 20.71 -44.39
N ASN A 418 3.31 20.24 -43.60
CA ASN A 418 3.57 19.30 -42.52
C ASN A 418 3.60 17.85 -43.02
N TRP A 419 4.50 17.05 -42.46
CA TRP A 419 4.69 15.65 -42.83
C TRP A 419 4.73 14.79 -41.55
N PRO A 420 3.58 14.58 -40.88
CA PRO A 420 3.58 13.77 -39.68
C PRO A 420 3.88 12.30 -40.01
N PHE A 421 4.55 11.63 -39.07
CA PHE A 421 4.62 10.18 -39.04
C PHE A 421 4.52 9.72 -37.59
N VAL A 422 4.07 8.48 -37.39
CA VAL A 422 3.79 7.92 -36.06
C VAL A 422 4.75 6.77 -35.79
N VAL A 423 5.25 6.68 -34.56
CA VAL A 423 5.96 5.52 -34.03
C VAL A 423 5.24 5.08 -32.76
N LEU A 424 4.92 3.78 -32.71
CA LEU A 424 4.15 3.17 -31.64
C LEU A 424 5.05 2.44 -30.63
N PRO A 425 4.56 2.13 -29.42
CA PRO A 425 5.40 1.58 -28.37
C PRO A 425 5.87 0.16 -28.69
N LEU A 426 6.95 -0.24 -28.02
CA LEU A 426 7.49 -1.58 -28.13
C LEU A 426 6.44 -2.62 -27.70
N GLY A 427 6.19 -3.60 -28.56
CA GLY A 427 5.23 -4.68 -28.32
C GLY A 427 3.80 -4.43 -28.81
N TYR A 428 3.53 -3.28 -29.42
CA TYR A 428 2.20 -2.93 -29.92
C TYR A 428 2.08 -3.09 -31.46
N PRO A 429 0.91 -3.53 -31.99
CA PRO A 429 -0.26 -4.06 -31.27
C PRO A 429 -0.06 -5.51 -30.84
N GLU A 430 0.49 -6.31 -31.73
CA GLU A 430 0.96 -7.67 -31.51
C GLU A 430 2.26 -7.87 -32.28
N LYS A 431 2.97 -8.97 -32.00
CA LYS A 431 4.23 -9.29 -32.65
C LYS A 431 4.05 -9.35 -34.17
N GLY A 432 4.88 -8.60 -34.89
CA GLY A 432 4.90 -8.59 -36.35
C GLY A 432 5.25 -9.95 -36.93
N GLU A 433 4.65 -10.29 -38.07
CA GLU A 433 4.81 -11.58 -38.74
C GLU A 433 6.26 -11.84 -39.15
N GLN A 434 7.00 -10.78 -39.49
CA GLN A 434 8.34 -10.88 -40.06
C GLN A 434 9.44 -10.84 -39.00
N GLY A 435 9.11 -10.54 -37.74
CA GLY A 435 10.10 -10.37 -36.66
C GLY A 435 11.13 -9.27 -36.92
N LEU A 436 10.82 -8.33 -37.83
CA LEU A 436 11.65 -7.15 -38.08
C LEU A 436 11.68 -6.27 -36.84
N PRO A 437 12.77 -5.48 -36.61
CA PRO A 437 12.85 -4.57 -35.47
C PRO A 437 11.64 -3.63 -35.37
N TRP A 438 11.12 -3.22 -36.52
CA TRP A 438 9.88 -2.48 -36.68
C TRP A 438 9.23 -2.78 -38.04
N GLU A 439 7.92 -2.59 -38.13
CA GLU A 439 7.14 -2.67 -39.37
C GLU A 439 6.59 -1.30 -39.75
N ARG A 440 6.57 -0.98 -41.04
CA ARG A 440 6.00 0.26 -41.56
C ARG A 440 4.68 -0.02 -42.27
N ARG A 441 3.61 0.67 -41.86
CA ARG A 441 2.33 0.71 -42.58
C ARG A 441 1.98 2.15 -42.93
N VAL A 442 1.09 2.33 -43.90
CA VAL A 442 0.60 3.65 -44.28
C VAL A 442 -0.90 3.67 -44.04
N HIS A 443 -1.33 4.56 -43.15
CA HIS A 443 -2.74 4.78 -42.82
C HIS A 443 -3.09 6.21 -43.17
N GLU A 444 -4.07 6.40 -44.05
CA GLU A 444 -4.46 7.72 -44.54
C GLU A 444 -3.26 8.56 -45.01
N ASN A 445 -2.31 7.98 -45.76
CA ASN A 445 -1.07 8.63 -46.20
C ASN A 445 -0.10 9.07 -45.08
N ILE A 446 -0.33 8.64 -43.84
CA ILE A 446 0.56 8.84 -42.69
C ILE A 446 1.36 7.56 -42.47
N ALA A 447 2.68 7.68 -42.45
CA ALA A 447 3.55 6.54 -42.15
C ALA A 447 3.44 6.20 -40.66
N CYS A 448 3.09 4.96 -40.35
CA CYS A 448 3.00 4.42 -39.00
C CYS A 448 4.02 3.29 -38.82
N TYR A 449 4.85 3.42 -37.80
CA TYR A 449 5.91 2.49 -37.47
C TYR A 449 5.55 1.74 -36.19
N TYR A 450 5.50 0.41 -36.29
CA TYR A 450 5.16 -0.48 -35.19
C TYR A 450 6.44 -1.10 -34.65
N LEU A 451 6.78 -0.84 -33.39
CA LEU A 451 7.92 -1.46 -32.72
C LEU A 451 7.54 -2.87 -32.22
N ASN A 452 7.16 -3.75 -33.13
CA ASN A 452 6.50 -5.03 -32.81
C ASN A 452 7.37 -6.28 -33.01
N CYS A 453 8.69 -6.15 -32.88
CA CYS A 453 9.60 -7.30 -32.96
C CYS A 453 9.41 -8.34 -31.83
N LEU A 454 8.82 -7.94 -30.71
CA LEU A 454 8.53 -8.77 -29.55
C LEU A 454 7.03 -8.64 -29.20
N SER A 455 6.42 -9.72 -28.69
CA SER A 455 5.07 -9.63 -28.11
C SER A 455 5.10 -9.08 -26.68
N VAL A 456 3.93 -8.66 -26.16
CA VAL A 456 3.79 -8.22 -24.76
C VAL A 456 4.23 -9.32 -23.79
N GLU A 457 3.93 -10.59 -24.07
CA GLU A 457 4.34 -11.75 -23.26
C GLU A 457 5.86 -11.93 -23.29
N GLN A 458 6.49 -11.71 -24.44
CA GLN A 458 7.95 -11.78 -24.57
C GLN A 458 8.65 -10.62 -23.85
N LEU A 459 7.97 -9.49 -23.65
CA LEU A 459 8.48 -8.34 -22.89
C LEU A 459 8.38 -8.53 -21.38
N GLN A 460 7.39 -9.27 -20.86
CA GLN A 460 7.21 -9.52 -19.42
C GLN A 460 8.49 -9.90 -18.65
N PRO A 461 9.34 -10.85 -19.12
CA PRO A 461 10.56 -11.22 -18.42
C PRO A 461 11.68 -10.16 -18.53
N ILE A 462 11.57 -9.19 -19.44
CA ILE A 462 12.63 -8.22 -19.73
C ILE A 462 12.51 -7.02 -18.78
N PRO A 463 13.60 -6.59 -18.12
CA PRO A 463 13.56 -5.41 -17.26
C PRO A 463 13.10 -4.17 -18.01
N VAL A 464 12.18 -3.39 -17.42
CA VAL A 464 11.58 -2.21 -18.08
C VAL A 464 12.62 -1.20 -18.56
N THR A 465 13.73 -1.02 -17.84
CA THR A 465 14.82 -0.15 -18.29
C THR A 465 15.49 -0.63 -19.58
N ALA A 466 15.56 -1.95 -19.80
CA ALA A 466 16.07 -2.52 -21.04
C ALA A 466 15.05 -2.39 -22.17
N GLN A 467 13.76 -2.57 -21.89
CA GLN A 467 12.68 -2.32 -22.85
C GLN A 467 12.70 -0.86 -23.35
N LEU A 468 12.80 0.12 -22.44
CA LEU A 468 12.84 1.54 -22.78
C LEU A 468 14.12 1.94 -23.53
N ASN A 469 15.28 1.36 -23.18
CA ASN A 469 16.50 1.53 -23.96
C ASN A 469 16.32 1.02 -25.40
N PHE A 470 15.75 -0.17 -25.54
CA PHE A 470 15.56 -0.78 -26.85
C PHE A 470 14.56 0.01 -27.70
N ALA A 471 13.43 0.41 -27.11
CA ALA A 471 12.46 1.30 -27.76
C ALA A 471 13.10 2.61 -28.23
N ALA A 472 13.94 3.23 -27.39
CA ALA A 472 14.63 4.48 -27.75
C ALA A 472 15.63 4.30 -28.90
N VAL A 473 16.35 3.19 -28.97
CA VAL A 473 17.24 2.88 -30.09
C VAL A 473 16.47 2.70 -31.40
N LEU A 474 15.39 1.92 -31.38
CA LEU A 474 14.59 1.66 -32.58
C LEU A 474 13.87 2.92 -33.07
N ALA A 475 13.23 3.66 -32.16
CA ALA A 475 12.56 4.91 -32.50
C ALA A 475 13.57 5.95 -33.00
N ALA A 476 14.75 6.08 -32.39
CA ALA A 476 15.79 6.99 -32.88
C ALA A 476 16.22 6.74 -34.32
N ASP A 477 16.37 5.46 -34.72
CA ASP A 477 16.68 5.09 -36.10
C ASP A 477 15.57 5.56 -37.06
N ILE A 478 14.31 5.31 -36.72
CA ILE A 478 13.17 5.77 -37.52
C ILE A 478 13.13 7.31 -37.61
N PHE A 479 13.27 8.01 -36.49
CA PHE A 479 13.24 9.48 -36.45
C PHE A 479 14.39 10.10 -37.26
N ALA A 480 15.57 9.49 -37.23
CA ALA A 480 16.71 9.92 -38.03
C ALA A 480 16.50 9.68 -39.53
N ASN A 481 16.02 8.48 -39.90
CA ASN A 481 15.76 8.09 -41.29
C ASN A 481 14.63 8.91 -41.92
N GLU A 482 13.59 9.21 -41.14
CA GLU A 482 12.52 10.11 -41.56
C GLU A 482 12.97 11.58 -41.58
N GLY A 483 14.03 11.95 -40.87
CA GLY A 483 14.50 13.33 -40.79
C GLY A 483 13.57 14.21 -39.96
N ALA A 484 13.20 13.73 -38.77
CA ALA A 484 12.36 14.48 -37.84
C ALA A 484 13.04 15.79 -37.38
N GLU A 485 12.27 16.87 -37.35
CA GLU A 485 12.69 18.19 -36.87
C GLU A 485 12.05 18.57 -35.54
N LEU A 486 11.04 17.81 -35.09
CA LEU A 486 10.36 17.94 -33.81
C LEU A 486 9.79 16.59 -33.39
N ILE A 487 9.78 16.32 -32.09
CA ILE A 487 9.13 15.15 -31.49
C ILE A 487 7.90 15.59 -30.73
N HIS A 488 6.75 15.00 -31.03
CA HIS A 488 5.55 15.10 -30.20
C HIS A 488 5.35 13.76 -29.50
N VAL A 489 5.22 13.78 -28.18
CA VAL A 489 5.05 12.57 -27.38
C VAL A 489 3.75 12.62 -26.60
N GLN A 490 2.95 11.56 -26.70
CA GLN A 490 1.79 11.34 -25.84
C GLN A 490 2.20 10.70 -24.52
N GLU A 491 1.44 10.93 -23.46
CA GLU A 491 1.47 10.15 -22.24
C GLU A 491 1.37 8.64 -22.52
N GLY A 492 2.32 7.88 -21.96
CA GLY A 492 2.39 6.42 -22.12
C GLY A 492 1.65 5.65 -21.01
N GLU A 493 1.71 4.32 -21.06
CA GLU A 493 1.05 3.42 -20.09
C GLU A 493 1.42 3.67 -18.63
N ARG A 494 2.67 4.08 -18.37
CA ARG A 494 3.16 4.38 -17.01
C ARG A 494 3.08 5.87 -16.68
N GLY A 495 2.43 6.65 -17.54
CA GLY A 495 2.32 8.11 -17.48
C GLY A 495 3.46 8.83 -18.20
N TYR A 496 4.71 8.44 -17.94
CA TYR A 496 5.90 9.20 -18.37
C TYR A 496 6.87 8.44 -19.27
N ASP A 497 6.60 7.17 -19.56
CA ASP A 497 7.59 6.27 -20.16
C ASP A 497 7.87 6.57 -21.63
N LEU A 498 6.85 6.95 -22.42
CA LEU A 498 7.08 7.48 -23.77
C LEU A 498 7.82 8.83 -23.73
N ALA A 499 7.51 9.70 -22.76
CA ALA A 499 8.24 10.96 -22.59
C ALA A 499 9.73 10.73 -22.33
N LEU A 500 10.10 9.69 -21.57
CA LEU A 500 11.50 9.31 -21.37
C LEU A 500 12.19 8.88 -22.67
N VAL A 501 11.50 8.12 -23.51
CA VAL A 501 12.00 7.71 -24.82
C VAL A 501 12.19 8.94 -25.71
N GLY A 502 11.16 9.79 -25.83
CA GLY A 502 11.22 11.00 -26.64
C GLY A 502 12.31 11.98 -26.16
N LEU A 503 12.45 12.20 -24.85
CA LEU A 503 13.48 13.08 -24.29
C LEU A 503 14.89 12.57 -24.59
N ALA A 504 15.10 11.25 -24.58
CA ALA A 504 16.37 10.65 -24.95
C ALA A 504 16.70 10.90 -26.43
N ILE A 505 15.72 10.71 -27.33
CA ILE A 505 15.86 10.94 -28.77
C ILE A 505 16.07 12.44 -29.07
N ALA A 506 15.23 13.30 -28.51
CA ALA A 506 15.30 14.75 -28.67
C ALA A 506 16.66 15.30 -28.23
N SER A 507 17.20 14.80 -27.10
CA SER A 507 18.54 15.15 -26.64
C SER A 507 19.65 14.66 -27.58
N ALA A 508 19.53 13.46 -28.13
CA ALA A 508 20.52 12.88 -29.04
C ALA A 508 20.54 13.62 -30.39
N MET A 509 19.36 13.95 -30.93
CA MET A 509 19.19 14.65 -32.21
C MET A 509 19.29 16.18 -32.09
N ARG A 510 19.17 16.72 -30.87
CA ARG A 510 19.08 18.16 -30.56
C ARG A 510 17.90 18.84 -31.28
N ILE A 511 16.74 18.18 -31.25
CA ILE A 511 15.47 18.70 -31.79
C ILE A 511 14.48 18.95 -30.64
N PRO A 512 13.52 19.87 -30.82
CA PRO A 512 12.51 20.16 -29.80
C PRO A 512 11.61 18.97 -29.49
N LEU A 513 11.15 18.90 -28.24
CA LEU A 513 10.14 17.95 -27.77
C LEU A 513 8.92 18.65 -27.20
N VAL A 514 7.74 18.22 -27.65
CA VAL A 514 6.43 18.56 -27.09
C VAL A 514 5.86 17.34 -26.38
N TYR A 515 5.41 17.51 -25.13
CA TYR A 515 4.83 16.45 -24.33
C TYR A 515 3.33 16.70 -24.10
N GLN A 516 2.47 15.79 -24.56
CA GLN A 516 1.03 15.82 -24.35
C GLN A 516 0.66 15.00 -23.11
N LYS A 517 0.20 15.70 -22.07
CA LYS A 517 -0.25 15.13 -20.79
C LYS A 517 -1.77 15.01 -20.78
N LEU A 518 -2.29 13.80 -20.62
CA LEU A 518 -3.72 13.52 -20.70
C LEU A 518 -4.37 13.49 -19.31
N ASP A 519 -3.73 12.84 -18.35
CA ASP A 519 -4.31 12.66 -17.02
C ASP A 519 -4.19 13.92 -16.14
N ALA A 520 -5.32 14.37 -15.60
CA ALA A 520 -5.42 15.48 -14.66
C ALA A 520 -4.88 15.14 -13.24
N GLY A 521 -4.50 13.89 -12.98
CA GLY A 521 -4.28 13.31 -11.64
C GLY A 521 -3.08 13.80 -10.82
N VAL A 522 -2.48 14.94 -11.17
CA VAL A 522 -1.31 15.47 -10.46
C VAL A 522 -1.78 16.39 -9.32
N ASN A 523 -1.91 15.84 -8.11
CA ASN A 523 -2.20 16.61 -6.90
C ASN A 523 -0.93 17.22 -6.29
N ALA A 524 -0.95 18.52 -5.96
CA ALA A 524 0.18 19.24 -5.36
C ALA A 524 0.70 18.61 -4.05
N THR A 525 -0.17 17.93 -3.30
CA THR A 525 0.17 17.22 -2.06
C THR A 525 1.12 16.03 -2.29
N SER A 526 1.21 15.50 -3.51
CA SER A 526 2.05 14.36 -3.85
C SER A 526 3.55 14.70 -3.92
N PHE A 527 3.92 15.99 -4.02
CA PHE A 527 5.32 16.40 -4.23
C PHE A 527 6.08 16.73 -2.95
N SER A 528 5.38 17.19 -1.90
CA SER A 528 6.00 17.64 -0.65
C SER A 528 6.45 16.49 0.27
N ALA A 529 5.93 15.29 0.06
CA ALA A 529 6.32 14.13 0.84
C ALA A 529 7.66 13.52 0.35
N PRO A 530 8.54 13.05 1.26
CA PRO A 530 9.66 12.19 0.89
C PRO A 530 9.17 10.98 0.10
N THR A 531 9.90 10.59 -0.96
CA THR A 531 9.55 9.46 -1.84
C THR A 531 9.70 8.15 -1.09
N HIS A 532 8.62 7.70 -0.48
CA HIS A 532 8.58 6.41 0.19
C HIS A 532 7.90 5.33 -0.66
N SER A 533 7.03 5.74 -1.59
CA SER A 533 6.32 4.83 -2.50
C SER A 533 6.76 4.96 -3.97
N LEU A 534 6.61 3.86 -4.72
CA LEU A 534 6.86 3.79 -6.15
C LEU A 534 5.94 4.71 -6.93
N SER A 535 4.66 4.81 -6.55
CA SER A 535 3.70 5.74 -7.16
C SER A 535 4.15 7.20 -7.03
N GLN A 536 4.62 7.62 -5.84
CA GLN A 536 5.16 8.97 -5.66
C GLN A 536 6.41 9.21 -6.50
N ALA A 537 7.32 8.22 -6.59
CA ALA A 537 8.50 8.34 -7.42
C ALA A 537 8.16 8.45 -8.91
N ARG A 538 7.11 7.75 -9.36
CA ARG A 538 6.54 7.89 -10.72
C ARG A 538 5.98 9.28 -10.97
N THR A 539 5.19 9.83 -10.05
CA THR A 539 4.68 11.21 -10.16
C THR A 539 5.80 12.24 -10.22
N LYS A 540 6.85 12.09 -9.40
CA LYS A 540 8.03 12.96 -9.48
C LYS A 540 8.78 12.80 -10.79
N ARG A 541 8.84 11.58 -11.32
CA ARG A 541 9.48 11.29 -12.60
C ARG A 541 8.74 11.94 -13.76
N ASP A 542 7.41 11.84 -13.76
CA ASP A 542 6.53 12.49 -14.73
C ASP A 542 6.70 14.03 -14.70
N HIS A 543 6.68 14.61 -13.50
CA HIS A 543 6.97 16.04 -13.32
C HIS A 543 8.34 16.45 -13.87
N GLN A 544 9.37 15.63 -13.66
CA GLN A 544 10.68 15.87 -14.25
C GLN A 544 10.64 15.80 -15.79
N CYS A 545 9.91 14.85 -16.39
CA CYS A 545 9.71 14.81 -17.84
C CYS A 545 9.03 16.08 -18.37
N MET A 546 8.00 16.56 -17.67
CA MET A 546 7.35 17.84 -18.00
C MET A 546 8.33 19.01 -17.90
N LEU A 547 9.16 19.08 -16.86
CA LEU A 547 10.21 20.10 -16.73
C LEU A 547 11.21 20.07 -17.89
N ASP A 548 11.61 18.88 -18.32
CA ASP A 548 12.60 18.67 -19.36
C ASP A 548 12.09 18.91 -20.79
N ALA A 549 10.77 18.80 -21.00
CA ALA A 549 10.09 19.07 -22.27
C ALA A 549 10.13 20.57 -22.65
N ASP A 550 10.24 20.85 -23.95
CA ASP A 550 10.32 22.23 -24.45
C ASP A 550 8.94 22.90 -24.51
N ALA A 551 7.87 22.13 -24.75
CA ALA A 551 6.48 22.55 -24.59
C ALA A 551 5.62 21.39 -24.04
N ILE A 552 4.47 21.73 -23.45
CA ILE A 552 3.52 20.78 -22.90
C ILE A 552 2.12 21.09 -23.44
N ILE A 553 1.40 20.07 -23.86
CA ILE A 553 -0.02 20.16 -24.18
C ILE A 553 -0.81 19.47 -23.06
N VAL A 554 -1.85 20.13 -22.57
CA VAL A 554 -2.71 19.67 -21.46
C VAL A 554 -4.17 19.66 -21.91
N THR A 555 -5.03 18.87 -21.28
CA THR A 555 -6.42 18.69 -21.71
C THR A 555 -7.36 19.79 -21.23
N SER A 556 -6.99 20.55 -20.19
CA SER A 556 -7.85 21.61 -19.65
C SER A 556 -7.07 22.73 -18.95
N GLU A 557 -7.70 23.90 -18.81
CA GLU A 557 -7.14 25.04 -18.06
C GLU A 557 -7.02 24.72 -16.55
N ALA A 558 -7.89 23.85 -16.03
CA ALA A 558 -7.79 23.34 -14.66
C ALA A 558 -6.49 22.53 -14.46
N GLN A 559 -6.17 21.64 -15.40
CA GLN A 559 -4.91 20.89 -15.38
C GLN A 559 -3.71 21.83 -15.52
N ARG A 560 -3.77 22.82 -16.43
CA ARG A 560 -2.73 23.85 -16.58
C ARG A 560 -2.48 24.59 -15.26
N SER A 561 -3.56 25.00 -14.59
CA SER A 561 -3.47 25.72 -13.31
C SER A 561 -2.83 24.84 -12.22
N SER A 562 -3.27 23.59 -12.10
CA SER A 562 -2.69 22.64 -11.14
C SER A 562 -1.19 22.39 -11.38
N LEU A 563 -0.79 22.25 -12.65
CA LEU A 563 0.62 22.07 -13.02
C LEU A 563 1.44 23.34 -12.77
N ALA A 564 0.85 24.53 -12.97
CA ALA A 564 1.49 25.80 -12.66
C ALA A 564 1.76 25.94 -11.16
N ASP A 565 0.81 25.53 -10.32
CA ASP A 565 0.93 25.57 -8.86
C ASP A 565 2.08 24.71 -8.32
N ILE A 566 2.48 23.66 -9.07
CA ILE A 566 3.63 22.80 -8.74
C ILE A 566 4.92 23.16 -9.52
N GLY A 567 4.96 24.35 -10.12
CA GLY A 567 6.17 24.93 -10.70
C GLY A 567 6.44 24.62 -12.18
N ILE A 568 5.46 24.10 -12.92
CA ILE A 568 5.55 24.04 -14.38
C ILE A 568 5.23 25.42 -14.97
N ALA A 569 6.15 26.01 -15.73
CA ALA A 569 5.98 27.35 -16.27
C ALA A 569 4.72 27.46 -17.17
N ALA A 570 3.86 28.45 -16.92
CA ALA A 570 2.55 28.56 -17.58
C ALA A 570 2.68 28.85 -19.09
N GLU A 571 3.74 29.54 -19.49
CA GLU A 571 4.03 29.92 -20.88
C GLU A 571 4.45 28.75 -21.77
N LYS A 572 4.90 27.63 -21.19
CA LYS A 572 5.19 26.41 -21.96
C LYS A 572 4.01 25.45 -22.05
N MET A 573 2.89 25.75 -21.39
CA MET A 573 1.70 24.91 -21.38
C MET A 573 0.62 25.46 -22.31
N PHE A 574 0.14 24.60 -23.21
CA PHE A 574 -0.89 24.89 -24.20
C PHE A 574 -2.09 23.99 -23.94
N VAL A 575 -3.28 24.58 -23.89
CA VAL A 575 -4.50 23.83 -23.55
C VAL A 575 -5.15 23.32 -24.82
N TRP A 576 -5.49 22.04 -24.81
CA TRP A 576 -6.30 21.41 -25.83
C TRP A 576 -7.64 22.15 -25.95
N PRO A 577 -8.10 22.52 -27.15
CA PRO A 577 -9.37 23.23 -27.28
C PRO A 577 -10.50 22.32 -26.78
N ASP A 578 -11.29 22.78 -25.80
CA ASP A 578 -12.41 22.00 -25.24
C ASP A 578 -13.27 21.41 -26.37
N ASP A 579 -13.46 20.11 -26.27
CA ASP A 579 -14.52 19.33 -26.89
C ASP A 579 -15.83 19.71 -26.21
N GLY A 580 -16.41 20.83 -26.63
CA GLY A 580 -17.83 21.02 -26.44
C GLY A 580 -18.55 19.84 -27.11
N TYR A 581 -18.80 18.75 -26.37
CA TYR A 581 -19.54 17.55 -26.75
C TYR A 581 -21.02 17.87 -27.06
N ALA A 582 -21.27 18.95 -27.78
CA ALA A 582 -22.48 19.07 -28.55
C ALA A 582 -22.28 18.16 -29.76
N THR A 583 -23.15 17.17 -29.88
CA THR A 583 -23.46 16.45 -31.11
C THR A 583 -23.60 17.45 -32.27
N ALA A 584 -22.51 17.74 -32.96
CA ALA A 584 -22.43 18.88 -33.85
C ALA A 584 -22.31 18.45 -35.31
N ALA A 585 -22.97 19.20 -36.18
CA ALA A 585 -22.92 19.01 -37.62
C ALA A 585 -21.49 19.20 -38.15
N ASP A 586 -21.22 18.72 -39.38
CA ASP A 586 -19.89 18.77 -40.04
C ASP A 586 -19.19 20.14 -39.95
N ASP A 587 -19.95 21.24 -39.94
CA ASP A 587 -19.43 22.62 -39.85
C ASP A 587 -18.65 22.91 -38.54
N ASP A 588 -18.96 22.24 -37.43
CA ASP A 588 -18.27 22.43 -36.14
C ASP A 588 -16.96 21.63 -36.05
N ALA A 589 -16.83 20.54 -36.83
CA ALA A 589 -15.61 19.72 -36.86
C ALA A 589 -14.44 20.47 -37.51
N ASP A 590 -14.69 21.17 -38.61
CA ASP A 590 -13.67 21.99 -39.29
C ASP A 590 -13.19 23.16 -38.42
N ALA A 591 -14.11 23.79 -37.68
CA ALA A 591 -13.78 24.85 -36.73
C ALA A 591 -12.90 24.32 -35.58
N GLN A 592 -13.22 23.13 -35.06
CA GLN A 592 -12.43 22.49 -34.02
C GLN A 592 -11.04 22.06 -34.52
N ASN A 593 -10.98 21.45 -35.70
CA ASN A 593 -9.73 21.08 -36.36
C ASN A 593 -8.81 22.29 -36.56
N THR A 594 -9.39 23.44 -36.94
CA THR A 594 -8.66 24.71 -37.07
C THR A 594 -8.07 25.17 -35.74
N LYS A 595 -8.83 25.09 -34.63
CA LYS A 595 -8.32 25.44 -33.29
C LYS A 595 -7.19 24.52 -32.85
N ILE A 596 -7.30 23.21 -33.08
CA ILE A 596 -6.26 22.23 -32.74
C ILE A 596 -5.00 22.51 -33.57
N ALA A 597 -5.14 22.76 -34.86
CA ALA A 597 -4.04 23.12 -35.74
C ALA A 597 -3.32 24.40 -35.29
N ASP A 598 -4.06 25.45 -34.93
CA ASP A 598 -3.51 26.71 -34.44
C ASP A 598 -2.76 26.52 -33.13
N MET A 599 -3.34 25.79 -32.17
CA MET A 599 -2.71 25.45 -30.90
C MET A 599 -1.38 24.68 -31.12
N CYS A 600 -1.38 23.67 -31.99
CA CYS A 600 -0.15 22.93 -32.33
C CYS A 600 0.91 23.83 -32.95
N ARG A 601 0.53 24.72 -33.86
CA ARG A 601 1.46 25.67 -34.51
C ARG A 601 2.17 26.55 -33.47
N VAL A 602 1.41 27.08 -32.51
CA VAL A 602 1.95 27.91 -31.42
C VAL A 602 2.85 27.08 -30.50
N ALA A 603 2.41 25.89 -30.08
CA ALA A 603 3.18 25.02 -29.20
C ALA A 603 4.51 24.58 -29.84
N TYR A 604 4.50 24.22 -31.13
CA TYR A 604 5.69 23.80 -31.88
C TYR A 604 6.67 24.95 -32.10
N ALA A 605 6.17 26.15 -32.42
CA ALA A 605 7.02 27.34 -32.54
C ALA A 605 7.66 27.70 -31.19
N TYR A 606 6.92 27.61 -30.10
CA TYR A 606 7.45 27.79 -28.74
C TYR A 606 8.55 26.75 -28.44
N ALA A 607 8.28 25.47 -28.66
CA ALA A 607 9.22 24.39 -28.42
C ALA A 607 10.52 24.56 -29.20
N GLN A 608 10.43 24.94 -30.49
CA GLN A 608 11.62 25.21 -31.31
C GLN A 608 12.43 26.39 -30.77
N SER A 609 11.77 27.48 -30.37
CA SER A 609 12.43 28.64 -29.77
C SER A 609 13.14 28.28 -28.46
N ALA A 610 12.48 27.52 -27.58
CA ALA A 610 13.06 27.03 -26.33
C ALA A 610 14.26 26.10 -26.59
N CYS A 611 14.16 25.19 -27.56
CA CYS A 611 15.22 24.29 -27.94
C CYS A 611 16.44 25.02 -28.53
N ARG A 612 16.23 26.05 -29.38
CA ARG A 612 17.32 26.90 -29.89
C ARG A 612 18.07 27.60 -28.76
N LYS A 613 17.34 28.16 -27.79
CA LYS A 613 17.94 28.76 -26.58
C LYS A 613 18.74 27.73 -25.77
N LYS A 614 18.21 26.51 -25.62
CA LYS A 614 18.82 25.40 -24.87
C LYS A 614 20.15 24.94 -25.47
N TYR A 615 20.28 24.92 -26.80
CA TYR A 615 21.49 24.41 -27.50
C TYR A 615 22.37 25.49 -28.13
N GLY A 616 22.00 26.76 -28.05
CA GLY A 616 22.81 27.90 -28.54
C GLY A 616 22.89 28.01 -30.06
N TYR A 617 21.78 27.72 -30.76
CA TYR A 617 21.66 27.86 -32.21
C TYR A 617 21.31 29.28 -32.66
#